data_AF-E7RRU7-F1
#
_entry.id   AF-E7RRU7-F1
#
_cell.length_a   1.000
_cell.length_b   1.000
_cell.length_c   1.000
_cell.angle_alpha   90.00
_cell.angle_beta   90.00
_cell.angle_gamma   90.00
#
_symmetry.space_group_name_H-M   'P 1'
#
loop_
_entity.id
_entity.type
_entity.pdbx_description
1 polymer ?
#
loop_
_entity_poly.entity_id
_entity_poly.type
_entity_poly.pdbx_seq_one_letter_code
_entity_poly.pdbx_strand_id
1 'polypeptide(L)'
;MAELTNNQKKDWARMLYLKENLTQAEIAERVGVARITVGRWAQTEKWEEQKAGMTVTREAQIASLYRQVAEINRVISLREEGKRFADSREADILGKLSAAIRKMETEAGIAEMISVLTRFVEWLRPVDLGKAKEIVLLADAFIKDNL
;
A
#
# COMPACT_ATOMS: atom_id res chain seq x y z
N MET A 1 -9.91 -17.87 -25.12
CA MET A 1 -9.15 -17.75 -23.86
C MET A 1 -9.90 -18.57 -22.82
N ALA A 2 -9.24 -19.47 -22.08
CA ALA A 2 -9.93 -20.34 -21.12
C ALA A 2 -10.60 -19.48 -20.03
N GLU A 3 -11.88 -19.73 -19.74
CA GLU A 3 -12.56 -19.04 -18.65
C GLU A 3 -11.90 -19.40 -17.32
N LEU A 4 -11.54 -18.38 -16.54
CA LEU A 4 -11.02 -18.56 -15.18
C LEU A 4 -12.08 -19.23 -14.31
N THR A 5 -11.65 -20.23 -13.54
CA THR A 5 -12.51 -20.87 -12.54
C THR A 5 -12.87 -19.87 -11.42
N ASN A 6 -13.97 -20.12 -10.70
CA ASN A 6 -14.39 -19.25 -9.60
C ASN A 6 -13.33 -19.09 -8.50
N ASN A 7 -12.50 -20.12 -8.24
CA ASN A 7 -11.40 -20.00 -7.27
C ASN A 7 -10.29 -19.08 -7.80
N GLN A 8 -9.90 -19.21 -9.06
CA GLN A 8 -8.91 -18.30 -9.66
C GLN A 8 -9.40 -16.86 -9.70
N LYS A 9 -10.69 -16.64 -9.96
CA LYS A 9 -11.33 -15.32 -9.87
C LYS A 9 -11.30 -14.77 -8.44
N LYS A 10 -11.57 -15.60 -7.44
CA LYS A 10 -11.50 -15.21 -6.02
C LYS A 10 -10.08 -14.86 -5.57
N ASP A 11 -9.09 -15.66 -5.94
CA ASP A 11 -7.68 -15.41 -5.61
C ASP A 11 -7.18 -14.12 -6.27
N TRP A 12 -7.58 -13.89 -7.52
CA TRP A 12 -7.27 -12.64 -8.21
C TRP A 12 -7.96 -11.44 -7.56
N ALA A 13 -9.25 -11.56 -7.20
CA ALA A 13 -9.98 -10.54 -6.47
C ALA A 13 -9.34 -10.23 -5.11
N ARG A 14 -8.88 -11.26 -4.38
CA ARG A 14 -8.19 -11.13 -3.10
C ARG A 14 -6.87 -10.38 -3.25
N MET A 15 -6.07 -10.74 -4.26
CA MET A 15 -4.81 -10.05 -4.54
C MET A 15 -5.06 -8.56 -4.82
N LEU A 16 -6.05 -8.24 -5.67
CA LEU A 16 -6.44 -6.87 -5.98
C LEU A 16 -6.93 -6.14 -4.72
N TYR A 17 -7.70 -6.79 -3.86
CA TYR A 17 -8.22 -6.20 -2.62
C TYR A 17 -7.13 -5.84 -1.60
N LEU A 18 -6.16 -6.76 -1.42
CA LEU A 18 -5.12 -6.64 -0.39
C LEU A 18 -3.94 -5.77 -0.83
N LYS A 19 -3.65 -5.72 -2.13
CA LYS A 19 -2.47 -5.01 -2.66
C LYS A 19 -2.82 -3.72 -3.38
N GLU A 20 -4.03 -3.59 -3.91
CA GLU A 20 -4.50 -2.39 -4.58
C GLU A 20 -5.65 -1.76 -3.77
N ASN A 21 -5.83 -0.45 -3.88
CA ASN A 21 -6.96 0.26 -3.26
C ASN A 21 -8.11 0.40 -4.26
N LEU A 22 -8.59 -0.73 -4.75
CA LEU A 22 -9.76 -0.78 -5.63
C LEU A 22 -11.02 -1.02 -4.82
N THR A 23 -12.11 -0.38 -5.22
CA THR A 23 -13.44 -0.68 -4.72
C THR A 23 -13.84 -2.09 -5.14
N GLN A 24 -14.74 -2.70 -4.36
CA GLN A 24 -15.33 -4.00 -4.71
C GLN A 24 -16.02 -4.00 -6.09
N ALA A 25 -16.42 -2.83 -6.60
CA ALA A 25 -17.01 -2.68 -7.92
C ALA A 25 -15.96 -2.77 -9.03
N GLU A 26 -14.81 -2.12 -8.86
CA GLU A 26 -13.69 -2.18 -9.82
C GLU A 26 -13.02 -3.55 -9.82
N ILE A 27 -12.88 -4.17 -8.65
CA ILE A 27 -12.39 -5.55 -8.53
C ILE A 27 -13.35 -6.50 -9.25
N ALA A 28 -14.66 -6.31 -9.06
CA ALA A 28 -15.67 -7.13 -9.70
C ALA A 28 -15.64 -7.00 -11.24
N GLU A 29 -15.46 -5.78 -11.75
CA GLU A 29 -15.32 -5.52 -13.18
C GLU A 29 -14.06 -6.15 -13.78
N ARG A 30 -12.91 -6.03 -13.11
CA ARG A 30 -11.64 -6.64 -13.57
C ARG A 30 -11.67 -8.16 -13.54
N VAL A 31 -12.28 -8.75 -12.52
CA VAL A 31 -12.33 -10.19 -12.30
C VAL A 31 -13.48 -10.86 -13.09
N GLY A 32 -14.44 -10.06 -13.58
CA GLY A 32 -15.61 -10.54 -14.32
C GLY A 32 -16.60 -11.27 -13.41
N VAL A 33 -16.93 -10.66 -12.27
CA VAL A 33 -17.94 -11.14 -11.31
C VAL A 33 -18.85 -9.99 -10.86
N ALA A 34 -19.94 -10.29 -10.16
CA ALA A 34 -20.77 -9.24 -9.56
C ALA A 34 -20.10 -8.62 -8.32
N ARG A 35 -20.32 -7.33 -8.07
CA ARG A 35 -19.84 -6.62 -6.87
C ARG A 35 -20.19 -7.35 -5.57
N ILE A 36 -21.41 -7.88 -5.47
CA ILE A 36 -21.90 -8.62 -4.29
C ILE A 36 -21.04 -9.87 -4.03
N THR A 37 -20.54 -10.52 -5.08
CA THR A 37 -19.67 -11.70 -4.97
C THR A 37 -18.33 -11.34 -4.32
N VAL A 38 -17.72 -10.23 -4.76
CA VAL A 38 -16.48 -9.72 -4.16
C VAL A 38 -16.70 -9.30 -2.70
N GLY A 39 -17.80 -8.60 -2.42
CA GLY A 39 -18.16 -8.22 -1.04
C GLY A 39 -18.34 -9.43 -0.12
N ARG A 40 -19.01 -10.49 -0.61
CA ARG A 40 -19.19 -11.73 0.16
C ARG A 40 -17.86 -12.44 0.43
N TRP A 41 -16.96 -12.48 -0.54
CA TRP A 41 -15.61 -13.06 -0.36
C TRP A 41 -14.78 -12.26 0.64
N ALA A 42 -14.75 -10.93 0.50
CA ALA A 42 -14.04 -10.03 1.40
C ALA A 42 -14.52 -10.17 2.84
N GLN A 43 -15.83 -10.30 3.06
CA GLN A 43 -16.40 -10.49 4.40
C GLN A 43 -16.12 -11.90 4.96
N THR A 44 -16.30 -12.95 4.14
CA THR A 44 -16.11 -14.35 4.58
C THR A 44 -14.66 -14.63 4.98
N GLU A 45 -13.70 -14.08 4.23
CA GLU A 45 -12.27 -14.28 4.46
C GLU A 45 -11.60 -13.12 5.19
N LYS A 46 -12.39 -12.15 5.66
CA LYS A 46 -11.93 -11.02 6.47
C LYS A 46 -10.78 -10.25 5.83
N TRP A 47 -10.90 -9.93 4.54
CA TRP A 47 -9.83 -9.26 3.79
C TRP A 47 -9.49 -7.88 4.35
N GLU A 48 -10.46 -7.17 4.94
CA GLU A 48 -10.20 -5.92 5.66
C GLU A 48 -9.29 -6.11 6.88
N GLU A 49 -9.54 -7.12 7.71
CA GLU A 49 -8.67 -7.43 8.86
C GLU A 49 -7.26 -7.82 8.40
N GLN A 50 -7.15 -8.58 7.30
CA GLN A 50 -5.87 -8.95 6.70
C GLN A 50 -5.13 -7.71 6.17
N LYS A 51 -5.83 -6.80 5.50
CA LYS A 51 -5.27 -5.57 4.96
C LYS A 51 -4.80 -4.63 6.08
N ALA A 52 -5.59 -4.47 7.13
CA ALA A 52 -5.21 -3.70 8.32
C ALA A 52 -3.97 -4.32 9.00
N GLY A 53 -3.91 -5.64 9.12
CA GLY A 53 -2.72 -6.34 9.64
C GLY A 53 -1.48 -6.12 8.77
N MET A 54 -1.63 -6.10 7.43
CA MET A 54 -0.53 -5.82 6.50
C MET A 54 0.02 -4.40 6.64
N THR A 55 -0.84 -3.40 6.83
CA THR A 55 -0.42 -2.01 7.13
C THR A 55 0.44 -2.01 8.39
N VAL A 56 -0.10 -2.48 9.52
CA VAL A 56 0.64 -2.54 10.80
C VAL A 56 2.00 -3.25 10.68
N THR A 57 2.09 -4.33 9.89
CA THR A 57 3.38 -5.00 9.64
C THR A 57 4.36 -4.15 8.83
N ARG A 58 3.89 -3.30 7.92
CA ARG A 58 4.72 -2.40 7.13
C ARG A 58 5.35 -1.31 8.00
N GLU A 59 4.58 -0.65 8.86
CA GLU A 59 5.15 0.35 9.79
C GLU A 59 6.16 -0.30 10.75
N ALA A 60 5.85 -1.50 11.24
CA ALA A 60 6.79 -2.27 12.06
C ALA A 60 8.08 -2.64 11.30
N GLN A 61 7.98 -2.94 9.99
CA GLN A 61 9.14 -3.18 9.15
C GLN A 61 9.95 -1.90 8.91
N ILE A 62 9.33 -0.76 8.64
CA ILE A 62 10.01 0.55 8.52
C ILE A 62 10.77 0.86 9.81
N ALA A 63 10.13 0.71 10.98
CA ALA A 63 10.77 0.90 12.27
C ALA A 63 11.94 -0.07 12.50
N SER A 64 11.86 -1.30 11.99
CA SER A 64 12.96 -2.26 12.03
C SER A 64 14.15 -1.82 11.18
N LEU A 65 13.91 -1.30 9.97
CA LEU A 65 14.96 -0.79 9.07
C LEU A 65 15.65 0.44 9.68
N TYR A 66 14.89 1.37 10.27
CA TYR A 66 15.45 2.51 10.99
C TYR A 66 16.35 2.10 12.16
N ARG A 67 15.99 1.04 12.90
CA ARG A 67 16.85 0.48 13.96
C ARG A 67 18.16 -0.05 13.42
N GLN A 68 18.15 -0.70 12.25
CA GLN A 68 19.39 -1.17 11.61
C GLN A 68 20.28 0.01 11.17
N VAL A 69 19.69 1.04 10.57
CA VAL A 69 20.42 2.29 10.22
C VAL A 69 21.06 2.92 11.45
N ALA A 70 20.29 3.04 12.55
CA ALA A 70 20.79 3.61 13.80
C ALA A 70 21.95 2.81 14.39
N GLU A 71 21.89 1.47 14.35
CA GLU A 71 22.97 0.63 14.88
C GLU A 71 24.25 0.74 14.04
N ILE A 72 24.14 0.77 12.70
CA ILE A 72 25.30 0.99 11.82
C ILE A 72 25.94 2.34 12.12
N ASN A 73 25.13 3.41 12.23
CA ASN A 73 25.62 4.74 12.56
C ASN A 73 26.29 4.78 13.94
N ARG A 74 25.74 4.05 14.92
CA ARG A 74 26.34 3.92 16.26
C ARG A 74 27.73 3.28 16.18
N VAL A 75 27.87 2.17 15.45
CA VAL A 75 29.16 1.50 15.24
C VAL A 75 30.17 2.46 14.60
N ILE A 76 29.77 3.20 13.56
CA ILE A 76 30.62 4.20 12.90
C ILE A 76 31.06 5.30 13.88
N SER A 77 30.14 5.79 14.73
CA SER A 77 30.42 6.87 15.69
C SER A 77 31.40 6.48 16.80
N LEU A 78 31.45 5.18 17.15
CA LEU A 78 32.34 4.63 18.17
C LEU A 78 33.77 4.39 17.67
N ARG A 79 34.04 4.61 16.37
CA ARG A 79 35.38 4.52 15.79
C ARG A 79 36.29 5.63 16.34
N GLU A 80 37.59 5.38 16.21
CA GLU A 80 38.64 6.36 16.54
C GLU A 80 38.38 7.71 15.84
N GLU A 81 38.81 8.78 16.50
CA GLU A 81 38.76 10.12 15.92
C GLU A 81 39.49 10.15 14.57
N GLY A 82 38.91 10.83 13.59
CA GLY A 82 39.39 10.83 12.21
C GLY A 82 38.98 9.60 11.38
N LYS A 83 38.28 8.60 11.95
CA LYS A 83 37.75 7.42 11.22
C LYS A 83 36.23 7.22 11.36
N ARG A 84 35.52 8.22 11.90
CA ARG A 84 34.07 8.18 12.14
C ARG A 84 33.23 8.46 10.89
N PHE A 85 33.50 7.71 9.83
CA PHE A 85 32.75 7.73 8.58
C PHE A 85 32.50 6.30 8.11
N ALA A 86 31.49 6.13 7.25
CA ALA A 86 31.14 4.84 6.68
C ALA A 86 32.25 4.35 5.74
N ASP A 87 32.57 3.07 5.82
CA ASP A 87 33.34 2.40 4.76
C ASP A 87 32.44 2.10 3.54
N SER A 88 33.05 1.63 2.45
CA SER A 88 32.30 1.37 1.20
C SER A 88 31.17 0.36 1.36
N ARG A 89 31.30 -0.62 2.27
CA ARG A 89 30.27 -1.64 2.52
C ARG A 89 29.14 -1.05 3.36
N GLU A 90 29.47 -0.30 4.39
CA GLU A 90 28.49 0.40 5.22
C GLU A 90 27.70 1.43 4.41
N ALA A 91 28.37 2.20 3.54
CA ALA A 91 27.73 3.15 2.65
C ALA A 91 26.74 2.47 1.69
N ASP A 92 27.11 1.34 1.10
CA ASP A 92 26.22 0.55 0.23
C ASP A 92 25.00 0.01 1.00
N ILE A 93 25.21 -0.54 2.20
CA ILE A 93 24.12 -1.05 3.06
C ILE A 93 23.18 0.09 3.47
N LEU A 94 23.73 1.21 3.96
CA LEU A 94 22.95 2.38 4.37
C LEU A 94 22.14 2.95 3.20
N GLY A 95 22.71 2.98 2.00
CA GLY A 95 22.01 3.37 0.78
C GLY A 95 20.82 2.46 0.48
N LYS A 96 21.01 1.14 0.57
CA LYS A 96 19.94 0.15 0.35
C LYS A 96 18.84 0.23 1.40
N LEU A 97 19.19 0.38 2.68
CA LEU A 97 18.22 0.55 3.76
C LEU A 97 17.41 1.83 3.57
N SER A 98 18.07 2.94 3.24
CA SER A 98 17.41 4.23 2.99
C SER A 98 16.45 4.16 1.80
N ALA A 99 16.87 3.50 0.71
CA ALA A 99 16.01 3.29 -0.46
C ALA A 99 14.79 2.42 -0.13
N ALA A 100 14.98 1.35 0.65
CA ALA A 100 13.89 0.48 1.11
C ALA A 100 12.90 1.24 2.00
N ILE A 101 13.39 2.02 2.97
CA ILE A 101 12.55 2.86 3.84
C ILE A 101 11.72 3.83 2.99
N ARG A 102 12.36 4.63 2.13
CA ARG A 102 11.66 5.61 1.28
C ARG A 102 10.57 4.94 0.44
N LYS A 103 10.89 3.78 -0.16
CA LYS A 103 9.92 3.03 -0.96
C LYS A 103 8.70 2.63 -0.13
N MET A 104 8.92 2.08 1.07
CA MET A 104 7.84 1.62 1.93
C MET A 104 7.00 2.79 2.49
N GLU A 105 7.63 3.92 2.81
CA GLU A 105 6.94 5.13 3.24
C GLU A 105 6.12 5.76 2.12
N THR A 106 6.65 5.80 0.89
CA THR A 106 5.90 6.27 -0.29
C THR A 106 4.71 5.36 -0.57
N GLU A 107 4.89 4.04 -0.57
CA GLU A 107 3.80 3.09 -0.73
C GLU A 107 2.73 3.20 0.38
N ALA A 108 3.13 3.51 1.61
CA ALA A 108 2.21 3.77 2.72
C ALA A 108 1.43 5.08 2.52
N GLY A 109 2.12 6.18 2.21
CA GLY A 109 1.48 7.47 1.96
C GLY A 109 0.50 7.46 0.79
N ILE A 110 0.82 6.72 -0.28
CA ILE A 110 -0.10 6.48 -1.40
C ILE A 110 -1.34 5.70 -0.91
N ALA A 111 -1.15 4.64 -0.13
CA ALA A 111 -2.26 3.84 0.38
C ALA A 111 -3.20 4.65 1.28
N GLU A 112 -2.65 5.53 2.12
CA GLU A 112 -3.40 6.44 3.00
C GLU A 112 -4.14 7.51 2.20
N MET A 113 -3.48 8.15 1.23
CA MET A 113 -4.07 9.14 0.34
C MET A 113 -5.29 8.57 -0.38
N ILE A 114 -5.15 7.38 -0.98
CA ILE A 114 -6.27 6.71 -1.65
C ILE A 114 -7.38 6.41 -0.64
N SER A 115 -7.05 5.91 0.57
CA SER A 115 -8.05 5.62 1.60
C SER A 115 -8.88 6.86 1.96
N VAL A 116 -8.24 8.01 2.18
CA VAL A 116 -8.92 9.27 2.49
C VAL A 116 -9.83 9.71 1.34
N LEU A 117 -9.32 9.69 0.10
CA LEU A 117 -10.08 10.08 -1.08
C LEU A 117 -11.27 9.16 -1.34
N THR A 118 -11.11 7.85 -1.17
CA THR A 118 -12.20 6.87 -1.25
C THR A 118 -13.28 7.15 -0.22
N ARG A 119 -12.92 7.35 1.06
CA ARG A 119 -13.89 7.66 2.13
C ARG A 119 -14.64 8.96 1.86
N PHE A 120 -13.96 9.96 1.31
CA PHE A 120 -14.59 11.23 0.94
C PHE A 120 -15.61 11.05 -0.19
N VAL A 121 -15.25 10.31 -1.25
CA VAL A 121 -16.16 9.99 -2.36
C VAL A 121 -17.36 9.17 -1.89
N GLU A 122 -17.15 8.20 -0.99
CA GLU A 122 -18.21 7.37 -0.44
C GLU A 122 -19.23 8.18 0.36
N TRP A 123 -18.75 9.14 1.16
CA TRP A 123 -19.60 10.10 1.86
C TRP A 123 -20.37 11.01 0.90
N LEU A 124 -19.71 11.47 -0.18
CA LEU A 124 -20.32 12.37 -1.16
C LEU A 124 -21.37 11.67 -2.03
N ARG A 125 -21.21 10.37 -2.31
CA ARG A 125 -22.08 9.59 -3.21
C ARG A 125 -23.58 9.65 -2.89
N PRO A 126 -24.05 9.48 -1.63
CA PRO A 126 -25.47 9.65 -1.30
C PRO A 126 -25.93 11.11 -1.24
N VAL A 127 -25.00 12.07 -1.12
CA VAL A 127 -25.32 13.51 -1.06
C VAL A 127 -25.50 14.07 -2.47
N ASP A 128 -24.58 13.77 -3.37
CA ASP A 128 -24.58 14.21 -4.76
C ASP A 128 -23.79 13.22 -5.62
N LEU A 129 -24.52 12.38 -6.35
CA LEU A 129 -23.93 11.37 -7.23
C LEU A 129 -23.18 11.99 -8.41
N GLY A 130 -23.59 13.16 -8.89
CA GLY A 130 -22.94 13.87 -9.99
C GLY A 130 -21.55 14.33 -9.57
N LYS A 131 -21.47 15.07 -8.46
CA LYS A 131 -20.19 15.52 -7.90
C LYS A 131 -19.29 14.36 -7.48
N ALA A 132 -19.85 13.29 -6.93
CA ALA A 132 -19.06 12.11 -6.59
C ALA A 132 -18.33 11.54 -7.81
N LYS A 133 -18.96 11.52 -8.99
CA LYS A 133 -18.32 11.07 -10.23
C LYS A 133 -17.20 12.02 -10.69
N GLU A 134 -17.42 13.32 -10.63
CA GLU A 134 -16.40 14.33 -11.00
C GLU A 134 -15.19 14.27 -10.06
N ILE A 135 -15.42 14.20 -8.75
CA ILE A 135 -14.36 14.13 -7.74
C ILE A 135 -13.57 12.83 -7.85
N VAL A 136 -14.20 11.70 -8.19
CA VAL A 136 -13.46 10.44 -8.46
C VAL A 136 -12.43 10.64 -9.57
N LEU A 137 -12.82 11.26 -10.69
CA LEU A 137 -11.91 11.48 -11.81
C LEU A 137 -10.73 12.38 -11.43
N LEU A 138 -10.98 13.42 -10.63
CA LEU A 138 -9.93 14.31 -10.12
C LEU A 138 -9.03 13.61 -9.09
N ALA A 139 -9.61 12.79 -8.21
CA ALA A 139 -8.87 11.99 -7.25
C ALA A 139 -7.94 11.00 -7.96
N ASP A 140 -8.42 10.33 -9.01
CA ASP A 140 -7.60 9.42 -9.83
C ASP A 140 -6.43 10.14 -10.51
N ALA A 141 -6.68 11.32 -11.07
CA ALA A 141 -5.64 12.14 -11.67
C ALA A 141 -4.58 12.57 -10.64
N PHE A 142 -5.02 12.98 -9.45
CA PHE A 142 -4.13 13.35 -8.35
C PHE A 142 -3.31 12.17 -7.84
N ILE A 143 -3.92 10.99 -7.66
CA ILE A 143 -3.21 9.77 -7.25
C ILE A 143 -2.13 9.43 -8.29
N LYS A 144 -2.45 9.49 -9.59
CA LYS A 144 -1.49 9.19 -10.67
C LYS A 144 -0.27 10.11 -10.68
N ASP A 145 -0.44 11.38 -10.29
CA ASP A 145 0.66 12.34 -10.21
C ASP A 145 1.60 12.09 -9.01
N ASN A 146 1.14 11.31 -8.02
CA ASN A 146 1.88 10.98 -6.80
C ASN A 146 2.41 9.52 -6.76
N LEU A 147 2.23 8.75 -7.85
CA LEU A 147 2.79 7.41 -8.04
C LEU A 147 4.21 7.47 -8.64
#